data_AF-A0AAD8A7H0-F1
#
_entry.id   AF-A0AAD8A7H0-F1
#
_cell.length_a   1.000
_cell.length_b   1.000
_cell.length_c   1.000
_cell.angle_alpha   90.00
_cell.angle_beta   90.00
_cell.angle_gamma   90.00
#
_symmetry.space_group_name_H-M   'P 1'
#
loop_
_entity.id
_entity.type
_entity.pdbx_description
1 polymer ?
#
loop_
_entity_poly.entity_id
_entity_poly.type
_entity_poly.pdbx_seq_one_letter_code
_entity_poly.pdbx_strand_id
1 'polypeptide(L)' 'LHALRKLMQGDSKNAKAPLGNNFRPPQPLHHRPVRTNIDFKVKQDQLKICIDVLKESRFSISHD' A
#
# COMPACT_ATOMS: atom_id res chain seq x y z
N LEU A 1 -2.05 6.06 -15.39
CA LEU A 1 -1.07 5.02 -14.97
C LEU A 1 -0.42 4.21 -16.12
N HIS A 2 -0.87 4.31 -17.38
CA HIS A 2 -0.28 3.51 -18.47
C HIS A 2 1.11 3.99 -18.92
N ALA A 3 1.40 5.29 -18.82
CA ALA A 3 2.68 5.86 -19.20
C ALA A 3 3.87 5.27 -18.43
N LEU A 4 3.72 4.99 -17.13
CA LEU A 4 4.79 4.40 -16.30
C LEU A 4 5.15 2.97 -16.73
N ARG A 5 4.23 2.24 -17.37
CA ARG A 5 4.48 0.87 -17.86
C ARG A 5 5.31 0.84 -19.14
N LYS A 6 5.58 2.01 -19.74
CA LYS A 6 6.47 2.16 -20.90
C LYS A 6 7.94 2.35 -20.50
N LEU A 7 8.23 2.57 -19.21
CA LEU A 7 9.60 2.70 -18.71
C LEU A 7 10.36 1.38 -18.86
N MET A 8 11.65 1.43 -19.17
CA MET A 8 12.55 0.28 -19.34
C MET A 8 13.59 0.23 -18.22
N GLN A 9 14.08 -0.96 -17.91
CA GLN A 9 15.23 -1.20 -17.04
C GLN A 9 16.52 -0.84 -17.78
N GLY A 10 17.40 -0.08 -17.13
CA GLY A 10 18.66 0.39 -17.71
C GLY A 10 18.58 1.83 -18.23
N ASP A 11 19.64 2.27 -18.90
CA ASP A 11 19.66 3.57 -19.57
C ASP A 11 19.08 3.49 -20.99
N SER A 12 18.96 4.63 -21.66
CA SER A 12 18.37 4.70 -23.00
C SER A 12 19.17 3.96 -24.06
N LYS A 13 20.48 3.80 -23.85
CA LYS A 13 21.39 3.12 -24.79
C LYS A 13 21.37 1.60 -24.60
N ASN A 14 21.05 1.12 -23.39
CA ASN A 14 21.08 -0.28 -22.99
C ASN A 14 19.79 -0.70 -22.29
N ALA A 15 18.65 -0.51 -22.94
CA ALA A 15 17.37 -0.95 -22.43
C ALA A 15 17.30 -2.49 -22.40
N LYS A 16 17.05 -3.07 -21.23
CA LYS A 16 17.05 -4.54 -21.03
C LYS A 16 15.66 -5.17 -21.10
N ALA A 17 14.70 -4.60 -20.37
CA ALA A 17 13.35 -5.13 -20.26
C ALA A 17 12.38 -4.04 -19.77
N PRO A 18 11.06 -4.21 -19.93
CA PRO A 18 10.08 -3.33 -19.31
C PRO A 18 10.28 -3.24 -17.79
N LEU A 19 10.22 -2.02 -17.25
CA LEU A 19 10.33 -1.72 -15.82
C LEU A 19 8.98 -1.98 -15.13
N GLY A 20 8.63 -3.25 -15.06
CA GLY A 20 7.42 -3.74 -14.38
C GLY A 20 7.71 -4.35 -13.01
N ASN A 21 6.65 -4.57 -12.23
CA ASN A 21 6.67 -5.34 -10.97
C ASN A 21 7.74 -4.88 -9.97
N ASN A 22 8.05 -3.57 -9.92
CA ASN A 22 8.99 -2.97 -8.97
C ASN A 22 8.38 -2.82 -7.56
N PHE A 23 7.70 -3.87 -7.08
CA PHE A 23 7.16 -3.92 -5.74
C PHE A 23 7.88 -5.00 -4.95
N ARG A 24 8.07 -4.76 -3.66
CA ARG A 24 8.52 -5.78 -2.73
C ARG A 24 7.30 -6.48 -2.15
N PRO A 25 7.29 -7.83 -2.01
CA PRO A 25 6.21 -8.53 -1.34
C PRO A 25 6.03 -8.06 0.12
N PRO A 26 4.79 -8.05 0.65
CA PRO A 26 4.52 -7.75 2.05
C PRO A 26 5.41 -8.57 2.98
N GLN A 27 5.95 -7.94 4.01
CA GLN A 27 6.75 -8.58 5.04
C GLN A 27 5.92 -8.70 6.34
N PRO A 28 6.20 -9.70 7.20
CA PRO A 28 5.53 -9.81 8.49
C PRO A 28 5.70 -8.55 9.35
N LEU A 29 4.67 -8.24 10.13
CA LEU A 29 4.67 -7.05 10.97
C LEU A 29 5.52 -7.22 12.25
N HIS A 30 5.67 -8.45 12.73
CA HIS A 30 6.38 -8.78 13.98
C HIS A 30 5.84 -8.01 15.20
N HIS A 31 4.52 -7.97 15.36
CA HIS A 31 3.84 -7.28 16.48
C HIS A 31 4.12 -5.77 16.58
N ARG A 32 4.66 -5.13 15.53
CA ARG A 32 4.85 -3.67 15.52
C ARG A 32 3.49 -2.96 15.38
N PRO A 33 3.17 -1.97 16.23
CA PRO A 33 1.94 -1.20 16.07
C PRO A 33 1.99 -0.35 14.80
N VAL A 34 0.85 -0.21 14.13
CA VAL A 34 0.67 0.70 12.99
C VAL A 34 -0.26 1.83 13.42
N ARG A 35 0.20 3.08 13.28
CA ARG A 35 -0.57 4.28 13.62
C ARG A 35 -1.10 4.95 12.35
N THR A 36 -2.22 5.64 12.49
CA THR A 36 -2.85 6.45 11.44
C THR A 36 -3.06 7.88 11.94
N ASN A 37 -3.11 8.86 11.04
CA ASN A 37 -3.49 10.24 11.36
C ASN A 37 -4.96 10.55 11.01
N ILE A 38 -5.78 9.50 10.83
CA ILE A 38 -7.20 9.60 10.49
C ILE A 38 -7.96 8.77 11.51
N ASP A 39 -9.01 9.35 12.10
CA ASP A 39 -9.90 8.61 12.99
C ASP A 39 -10.78 7.65 12.18
N PHE A 40 -10.68 6.36 12.47
CA PHE A 40 -11.51 5.33 11.86
C PHE A 40 -12.91 5.21 12.49
N LYS A 41 -13.23 5.99 13.52
CA LYS A 41 -14.58 6.10 14.10
C LYS A 41 -15.48 6.93 13.20
N VAL A 42 -15.71 6.46 11.99
CA VAL A 42 -16.71 7.07 11.10
C VAL A 42 -18.08 6.55 11.53
N LYS A 43 -19.05 7.47 11.74
CA LYS A 43 -20.47 7.10 11.89
C LYS A 43 -20.85 6.20 10.71
N GLN A 44 -21.52 5.07 10.98
CA GLN A 44 -21.74 3.94 10.08
C GLN A 44 -22.30 4.27 8.67
N ASP A 45 -22.74 5.49 8.43
CA ASP A 45 -23.46 5.89 7.23
C ASP A 45 -22.62 6.50 6.10
N GLN A 46 -21.32 6.80 6.29
CA GLN A 46 -20.58 7.58 5.27
C GLN A 46 -19.20 7.04 4.83
N LEU A 47 -18.70 5.92 5.36
CA LEU A 47 -17.40 5.40 4.88
C LEU A 47 -17.22 3.89 5.07
N LYS A 48 -18.12 3.10 4.47
CA LYS A 48 -17.97 1.63 4.41
C LYS A 48 -16.71 1.15 3.66
N ILE A 49 -16.08 1.99 2.83
CA ILE A 49 -15.02 1.55 1.91
C ILE A 49 -13.63 1.56 2.57
N CYS A 50 -13.37 2.40 3.58
CA CYS A 50 -12.02 2.60 4.11
C CYS A 50 -11.66 1.74 5.33
N ILE A 51 -12.65 1.25 6.09
CA ILE A 51 -12.41 0.51 7.34
C ILE A 51 -12.12 -0.98 7.07
N ASP A 52 -12.79 -1.57 6.10
CA ASP A 52 -12.73 -3.03 5.86
C ASP A 52 -11.34 -3.49 5.39
N VAL A 53 -10.64 -2.67 4.61
CA VAL A 53 -9.27 -2.97 4.13
C VAL A 53 -8.25 -3.06 5.29
N LEU A 54 -8.46 -2.32 6.38
CA LEU A 54 -7.52 -2.26 7.49
C LEU A 54 -7.84 -3.27 8.60
N LYS A 55 -9.10 -3.67 8.77
CA LYS A 55 -9.50 -4.70 9.75
C LYS A 55 -9.05 -6.11 9.35
N GLU A 56 -9.07 -6.43 8.06
CA GLU A 56 -8.64 -7.74 7.53
C GLU A 56 -7.17 -8.05 7.86
N SER A 57 -6.37 -7.02 8.14
CA SER A 57 -4.92 -7.14 8.22
C SER A 57 -4.37 -7.56 9.59
N ARG A 58 -5.21 -7.83 10.61
CA ARG A 58 -4.75 -8.14 11.99
C ARG A 58 -3.68 -7.17 12.53
N PHE A 59 -3.74 -5.91 12.13
CA PHE A 59 -2.86 -4.88 12.65
C PHE A 59 -3.47 -4.28 13.91
N SER A 60 -2.74 -4.32 15.03
CA SER A 60 -3.14 -3.59 16.23
C SER A 60 -2.96 -2.10 15.95
N ILE A 61 -4.07 -1.43 15.63
CA ILE A 61 -4.10 0.02 15.45
C ILE A 61 -4.04 0.64 16.84
N SER A 62 -2.88 1.20 17.20
CA SER A 62 -2.72 1.99 18.42
C SER A 62 -3.38 3.35 18.21
N HIS A 63 -4.28 3.72 19.12
CA HIS A 63 -4.85 5.07 19.23
C HIS A 63 -4.12 5.75 20.39
N ASP A 64 -3.52 6.92 20.16
CA ASP A 64 -3.03 7.79 21.23
C ASP A 64 -4.22 8.56 21.86
#